data_AF-A0A0B1U0G5-F1
#
_entry.id   AF-A0A0B1U0G5-F1
#
_cell.length_a   1.000
_cell.length_b   1.000
_cell.length_c   1.000
_cell.angle_alpha   90.00
_cell.angle_beta   90.00
_cell.angle_gamma   90.00
#
_symmetry.space_group_name_H-M   'P 1'
#
loop_
_entity.id
_entity.type
_entity.pdbx_description
1 polymer ?
#
loop_
_entity_poly.entity_id
_entity_poly.type
_entity_poly.pdbx_seq_one_letter_code
_entity_poly.pdbx_strand_id
1 'polypeptide(L)'
;MSKKNDNVSVDEQEVPEKKKIESKYNPSMLRECIFNGMDASAILARMEIKHRQTLKQYVLKLMSDDKTYYEVKGLYLKNSRRPKVNNKLELKIYLKNLDLQGLIVSDGDEFSVLAEDGKIILTKV
;
A
#
# COMPACT_ATOMS: atom_id res chain seq x y z
N MET A 1 16.45 -56.20 -23.97
CA MET A 1 16.28 -54.97 -23.18
C MET A 1 16.04 -53.82 -24.14
N SER A 2 14.82 -53.30 -24.22
CA SER A 2 14.47 -52.13 -25.03
C SER A 2 13.48 -51.29 -24.24
N LYS A 3 13.83 -50.02 -24.03
CA LYS A 3 12.99 -48.99 -23.43
C LYS A 3 11.89 -48.59 -24.40
N LYS A 4 10.64 -48.42 -23.91
CA LYS A 4 9.80 -47.27 -24.28
C LYS A 4 8.62 -47.12 -23.31
N ASN A 5 8.55 -45.93 -22.71
CA ASN A 5 7.41 -45.39 -21.98
C ASN A 5 6.16 -45.37 -22.86
N ASP A 6 4.99 -45.49 -22.23
CA ASP A 6 3.90 -44.55 -22.46
C ASP A 6 2.86 -44.58 -21.33
N ASN A 7 2.26 -43.40 -21.13
CA ASN A 7 1.02 -43.09 -20.43
C ASN A 7 0.97 -43.09 -18.89
N VAL A 8 1.14 -41.89 -18.33
CA VAL A 8 0.19 -41.39 -17.32
C VAL A 8 -0.20 -39.96 -17.69
N SER A 9 -1.44 -39.82 -18.13
CA SER A 9 -2.19 -38.58 -18.31
C SER A 9 -2.50 -37.96 -16.94
N VAL A 10 -2.15 -36.69 -16.74
CA VAL A 10 -2.62 -35.91 -15.59
C VAL A 10 -3.06 -34.52 -16.08
N ASP A 11 -4.38 -34.42 -16.28
CA ASP A 11 -5.26 -33.30 -15.93
C ASP A 11 -4.61 -31.90 -15.81
N GLU A 12 -4.63 -31.15 -16.92
CA GLU A 12 -4.39 -29.71 -16.90
C GLU A 12 -5.67 -29.00 -16.40
N GLN A 13 -5.72 -28.77 -15.09
CA GLN A 13 -6.64 -27.78 -14.51
C GLN A 13 -6.16 -26.38 -14.88
N GLU A 14 -6.86 -25.73 -15.81
CA GLU A 14 -6.72 -24.31 -16.11
C GLU A 14 -6.93 -23.48 -14.84
N VAL A 15 -5.82 -23.03 -14.25
CA VAL A 15 -5.83 -22.01 -13.21
C VAL A 15 -6.22 -20.69 -13.89
N PRO A 16 -7.25 -19.97 -13.42
CA PRO A 16 -7.64 -18.72 -14.05
C PRO A 16 -6.49 -17.72 -13.91
N GLU A 17 -5.84 -17.41 -15.04
CA GLU A 17 -4.83 -16.37 -15.11
C GLU A 17 -5.44 -15.07 -14.60
N LYS A 18 -5.05 -14.69 -13.38
CA LYS A 18 -5.31 -13.37 -12.84
C LYS A 18 -4.60 -12.38 -13.76
N LYS A 19 -5.33 -11.83 -14.73
CA LYS A 19 -4.88 -10.74 -15.60
C LYS A 19 -4.20 -9.70 -14.72
N LYS A 20 -2.86 -9.69 -14.76
CA LYS A 20 -2.06 -8.62 -14.20
C LYS A 20 -2.45 -7.40 -15.01
N ILE A 21 -3.30 -6.57 -14.41
CA ILE A 21 -3.54 -5.22 -14.91
C ILE A 21 -2.21 -4.50 -14.73
N GLU A 22 -1.35 -4.61 -15.73
CA GLU A 22 -0.19 -3.74 -15.88
C GLU A 22 -0.77 -2.34 -16.04
N SER A 23 -0.74 -1.57 -14.94
CA SER A 23 -0.91 -0.14 -14.99
C SER A 23 0.16 0.37 -15.95
N LYS A 24 -0.18 0.65 -17.20
CA LYS A 24 0.79 1.04 -18.22
C LYS A 24 1.60 2.22 -17.70
N TYR A 25 2.86 1.98 -17.36
CA TYR A 25 3.79 3.01 -16.93
C TYR A 25 3.82 4.12 -17.98
N ASN A 26 3.38 5.33 -17.60
CA ASN A 26 3.38 6.50 -18.47
C ASN A 26 4.34 7.55 -17.87
N PRO A 27 5.58 7.65 -18.37
CA PRO A 27 6.59 8.56 -17.82
C PRO A 27 6.19 10.03 -17.96
N SER A 28 5.58 10.43 -19.08
CA SER A 28 5.16 11.80 -19.32
C SER A 28 4.10 12.26 -18.33
N MET A 29 3.10 11.42 -18.09
CA MET A 29 2.02 11.71 -17.13
C MET A 29 2.55 11.74 -15.70
N LEU A 30 3.43 10.81 -15.33
CA LEU A 30 4.06 10.79 -14.01
C LEU A 30 4.88 12.07 -13.78
N ARG A 31 5.68 12.46 -14.78
CA ARG A 31 6.49 13.69 -14.73
C ARG A 31 5.61 14.92 -14.52
N GLU A 32 4.53 15.05 -15.29
CA GLU A 32 3.56 16.15 -15.14
C GLU A 32 2.94 16.18 -13.73
N CYS A 33 2.54 15.03 -13.19
CA CYS A 33 1.95 14.97 -11.86
C CYS A 33 2.95 15.40 -10.75
N ILE A 34 4.22 15.02 -10.89
CA ILE A 34 5.28 15.40 -9.95
C ILE A 34 5.58 16.90 -10.06
N PHE A 35 5.69 17.46 -11.27
CA PHE A 35 5.91 18.90 -11.47
C PHE A 35 4.76 19.75 -10.93
N ASN A 36 3.53 19.26 -11.03
CA ASN A 36 2.35 19.89 -10.43
C ASN A 36 2.29 19.76 -8.89
N GLY A 37 3.31 19.16 -8.25
CA GLY A 37 3.42 19.06 -6.80
C GLY A 37 2.40 18.11 -6.15
N MET A 38 1.83 17.17 -6.92
CA MET A 38 0.84 16.22 -6.42
C MET A 38 1.46 15.28 -5.37
N ASP A 39 0.65 14.89 -4.39
CA ASP A 39 1.05 13.89 -3.40
C ASP A 39 0.90 12.46 -3.97
N ALA A 40 1.53 11.50 -3.29
CA ALA A 40 1.49 10.11 -3.71
C ALA A 40 0.06 9.56 -3.81
N SER A 41 -0.88 10.03 -2.98
CA SER A 41 -2.27 9.56 -3.00
C SER A 41 -3.00 10.03 -4.27
N ALA A 42 -2.82 11.29 -4.65
CA ALA A 42 -3.38 11.87 -5.85
C ALA A 42 -2.78 11.25 -7.12
N ILE A 43 -1.47 11.00 -7.14
CA ILE A 43 -0.81 10.34 -8.29
C ILE A 43 -1.35 8.91 -8.47
N LEU A 44 -1.51 8.15 -7.39
CA LEU A 44 -2.08 6.80 -7.45
C LEU A 44 -3.51 6.81 -8.05
N ALA A 45 -4.34 7.77 -7.63
CA ALA A 45 -5.70 7.90 -8.16
C ALA A 45 -5.68 8.31 -9.64
N ARG A 46 -4.89 9.33 -10.01
CA ARG A 46 -4.82 9.89 -11.37
C ARG A 46 -4.24 8.91 -12.39
N MET A 47 -3.30 8.06 -11.98
CA MET A 47 -2.68 7.06 -12.85
C MET A 47 -3.31 5.67 -12.72
N GLU A 48 -4.41 5.54 -11.96
CA GLU A 48 -5.09 4.27 -11.67
C GLU A 48 -4.14 3.19 -11.10
N ILE A 49 -3.12 3.61 -10.35
CA ILE A 49 -2.14 2.72 -9.73
C ILE A 49 -2.71 2.24 -8.40
N LYS A 50 -2.88 0.92 -8.25
CA LYS A 50 -3.46 0.33 -7.05
C LYS A 50 -2.54 0.36 -5.83
N HIS A 51 -1.23 0.26 -6.02
CA HIS A 51 -0.28 0.05 -4.93
C HIS A 51 0.83 1.10 -4.92
N ARG A 52 1.12 1.65 -3.74
CA ARG A 52 2.26 2.57 -3.52
C ARG A 52 3.60 2.00 -3.98
N GLN A 53 3.78 0.69 -3.88
CA GLN A 53 5.02 0.03 -4.32
C GLN A 53 5.22 0.16 -5.83
N THR A 54 4.15 0.05 -6.61
CA THR A 54 4.18 0.25 -8.07
C THR A 54 4.57 1.68 -8.41
N LEU A 55 3.99 2.67 -7.71
CA LEU A 55 4.38 4.08 -7.88
C LEU A 55 5.86 4.32 -7.53
N LYS A 56 6.39 3.68 -6.48
CA LYS A 56 7.83 3.76 -6.16
C LYS A 56 8.70 3.23 -7.31
N GLN A 57 8.33 2.09 -7.90
CA GLN A 57 9.06 1.52 -9.04
C GLN A 57 9.01 2.46 -10.25
N TYR A 58 7.86 3.08 -10.51
CA TYR A 58 7.70 4.02 -11.63
C TYR A 58 8.52 5.29 -11.45
N VAL A 59 8.54 5.85 -10.23
CA VAL A 59 9.39 7.01 -9.92
C VAL A 59 10.87 6.67 -10.04
N LEU A 60 11.30 5.50 -9.53
CA LEU A 60 12.69 5.05 -9.68
C LEU A 60 13.08 4.85 -11.15
N LYS A 61 12.18 4.29 -11.96
CA LYS A 61 12.39 4.15 -13.40
C LYS A 61 12.51 5.51 -14.07
N LEU A 62 11.61 6.44 -13.77
CA LEU A 62 11.65 7.81 -14.30
C LEU A 62 12.94 8.55 -13.92
N MET A 63 13.41 8.40 -12.68
CA MET A 63 14.70 8.97 -12.24
C MET A 63 15.88 8.39 -13.02
N SER A 64 15.85 7.09 -13.30
CA SER A 64 16.88 6.42 -14.09
C SER A 64 16.88 6.90 -15.55
N ASP A 65 15.68 7.05 -16.13
CA ASP A 65 15.49 7.49 -17.51
C ASP A 65 15.94 8.96 -17.68
N ASP A 66 15.52 9.84 -16.77
CA ASP A 66 15.75 11.29 -16.85
C ASP A 66 17.07 11.73 -16.16
N LYS A 67 17.78 10.80 -15.52
CA LYS A 67 18.95 11.07 -14.65
C LYS A 67 18.71 12.21 -13.65
N THR A 68 17.47 12.37 -13.22
CA THR A 68 17.00 13.50 -12.41
C THR A 68 16.36 12.96 -11.14
N TYR A 69 16.61 13.63 -10.02
CA TYR A 69 15.97 13.29 -8.76
C TYR A 69 14.56 13.90 -8.70
N TYR A 70 13.56 13.06 -8.42
CA TYR A 70 12.17 13.47 -8.24
C TYR A 70 11.71 13.24 -6.80
N GLU A 71 11.23 14.28 -6.12
CA GLU A 71 10.61 14.13 -4.81
C GLU A 71 9.09 14.05 -4.93
N VAL A 72 8.50 12.98 -4.38
CA VAL A 72 7.04 12.81 -4.33
C VAL A 72 6.57 12.80 -2.88
N LYS A 73 5.81 13.85 -2.52
CA LYS A 73 5.28 14.02 -1.17
C LYS A 73 4.44 12.80 -0.76
N GLY A 74 4.82 12.19 0.36
CA GLY A 74 4.10 11.04 0.91
C GLY A 74 4.38 9.70 0.23
N LEU A 75 5.30 9.62 -0.73
CA LEU A 75 5.69 8.35 -1.37
C LEU A 75 6.65 7.51 -0.51
N TYR A 76 7.61 8.17 0.12
CA TYR A 76 8.64 7.52 0.96
C TYR A 76 8.39 7.64 2.45
N LEU A 77 7.18 8.05 2.86
CA LEU A 77 6.76 7.96 4.26
C LEU A 77 6.70 6.48 4.68
N LYS A 78 7.85 5.96 5.15
CA LYS A 78 7.93 4.75 5.94
C LYS A 78 7.16 5.03 7.22
N ASN A 79 6.04 4.35 7.38
CA ASN A 79 5.31 4.31 8.63
C ASN A 79 4.76 5.69 9.04
N SER A 80 3.62 6.05 8.43
CA SER A 80 2.67 6.85 9.19
C SER A 80 2.33 6.04 10.44
N ARG A 81 3.02 6.28 11.56
CA ARG A 81 2.59 5.82 12.90
C ARG A 81 1.19 6.33 13.23
N ARG A 82 0.70 7.30 12.46
CA ARG A 82 -0.64 7.86 12.54
C ARG A 82 -1.62 6.87 11.91
N PRO A 83 -2.58 6.34 12.68
CA PRO A 83 -3.71 5.58 12.17
C PRO A 83 -4.46 6.40 11.10
N LYS A 84 -4.95 5.74 10.06
CA LYS A 84 -5.73 6.37 8.99
C LYS A 84 -7.06 5.63 8.84
N VAL A 85 -8.13 6.38 8.62
CA VAL A 85 -9.45 5.83 8.28
C VAL A 85 -9.35 5.13 6.93
N ASN A 86 -9.83 3.88 6.88
CA ASN A 86 -9.87 3.10 5.64
C ASN A 86 -11.16 3.36 4.86
N ASN A 87 -11.29 2.76 3.67
CA ASN A 87 -12.47 2.95 2.80
C ASN A 87 -13.77 2.38 3.39
N LYS A 88 -13.69 1.62 4.49
CA LYS A 88 -14.84 1.09 5.24
C LYS A 88 -15.22 1.97 6.44
N LEU A 89 -14.63 3.15 6.56
CA LEU A 89 -14.80 4.05 7.70
C LEU A 89 -14.25 3.50 9.02
N GLU A 90 -13.33 2.51 8.98
CA GLU A 90 -12.70 1.95 10.17
C GLU A 90 -11.37 2.65 10.48
N LEU A 91 -11.11 2.91 11.76
CA LEU A 91 -9.81 3.37 12.26
C LEU A 91 -9.07 2.19 12.92
N LYS A 92 -7.99 1.69 12.31
CA LYS A 92 -7.19 0.60 12.89
C LYS A 92 -5.95 1.15 13.57
N ILE A 93 -5.84 0.86 14.86
CA ILE A 93 -4.74 1.28 15.72
C ILE A 93 -3.82 0.07 15.96
N TYR A 94 -2.60 0.13 15.43
CA TYR A 94 -1.59 -0.91 15.64
C TYR A 94 -0.75 -0.56 16.87
N LEU A 95 -1.09 -1.16 18.01
CA LEU A 95 -0.44 -0.88 19.30
C LEU A 95 1.10 -1.07 19.25
N LYS A 96 1.60 -2.02 18.43
CA LYS A 96 3.04 -2.26 18.21
C LYS A 96 3.82 -1.05 17.68
N ASN A 97 3.13 -0.11 17.02
CA ASN A 97 3.75 1.05 16.38
C ASN A 97 3.55 2.36 17.16
N LEU A 98 2.92 2.28 18.35
CA LEU A 98 2.61 3.41 19.20
C LEU A 98 3.48 3.39 20.45
N ASP A 99 3.84 4.59 20.91
CA ASP A 99 4.40 4.77 22.24
C ASP A 99 3.25 5.00 23.22
N LEU A 100 2.96 3.98 24.02
CA LEU A 100 1.86 3.97 24.98
C LEU A 100 2.26 4.56 26.34
N GLN A 101 3.47 5.10 26.49
CA GLN A 101 3.94 5.80 27.70
C GLN A 101 3.67 5.04 29.02
N GLY A 102 3.79 3.71 28.98
CA GLY A 102 3.57 2.84 30.15
C GLY A 102 2.15 2.27 30.30
N LEU A 103 1.20 2.62 29.42
CA LEU A 103 -0.10 1.97 29.38
C LEU A 103 0.04 0.53 28.88
N ILE A 104 -0.20 -0.44 29.77
CA ILE A 104 -0.21 -1.86 29.44
C ILE A 104 -1.58 -2.22 28.87
N VAL A 105 -1.58 -2.68 27.62
CA VAL A 105 -2.76 -3.16 26.90
C VAL A 105 -2.58 -4.63 26.56
N SER A 106 -3.54 -5.44 26.97
CA SER A 106 -3.62 -6.88 26.84
C SER A 106 -4.86 -7.28 26.03
N ASP A 107 -4.86 -8.53 25.57
CA ASP A 107 -6.05 -9.10 24.95
C ASP A 107 -7.21 -9.16 25.96
N GLY A 108 -8.41 -8.78 25.51
CA GLY A 108 -9.60 -8.66 26.37
C GLY A 108 -9.77 -7.32 27.09
N ASP A 109 -8.81 -6.39 26.99
CA ASP A 109 -9.00 -5.05 27.55
C ASP A 109 -10.06 -4.26 26.77
N GLU A 110 -10.94 -3.58 27.50
CA GLU A 110 -11.97 -2.71 26.94
C GLU A 110 -11.59 -1.23 27.09
N PHE A 111 -12.06 -0.43 26.13
CA PHE A 111 -11.83 1.02 26.12
C PHE A 111 -13.15 1.75 25.94
N SER A 112 -13.38 2.74 26.79
CA SER A 112 -14.39 3.76 26.55
C SER A 112 -13.89 4.74 25.49
N VAL A 113 -14.81 5.27 24.69
CA VAL A 113 -14.52 6.19 23.58
C VAL A 113 -15.23 7.51 23.83
N LEU A 114 -14.47 8.60 23.88
CA LEU A 114 -14.98 9.97 23.93
C LEU A 114 -14.50 10.75 22.71
N ALA A 115 -15.40 11.51 22.08
CA ALA A 115 -15.05 12.41 20.99
C ALA A 115 -15.35 13.86 21.40
N GLU A 116 -14.31 14.67 21.56
CA GLU A 116 -14.41 16.06 22.01
C GLU A 116 -13.25 16.88 21.41
N ASP A 117 -13.49 18.16 21.08
CA ASP A 117 -12.47 19.08 20.55
C ASP A 117 -11.69 18.54 19.34
N GLY A 118 -12.36 17.78 18.47
CA GLY A 118 -11.71 17.15 17.31
C GLY A 118 -10.74 16.02 17.66
N LYS A 119 -10.79 15.50 18.89
CA LYS A 119 -9.98 14.38 19.38
C LYS A 119 -10.87 13.16 19.63
N ILE A 120 -10.30 11.98 19.45
CA ILE A 120 -10.87 10.72 19.94
C ILE A 120 -9.97 10.28 21.10
N ILE A 121 -10.57 10.15 22.27
CA ILE A 121 -9.90 9.75 23.51
C ILE A 121 -10.36 8.33 23.83
N LEU A 122 -9.39 7.42 23.97
CA LEU A 122 -9.63 6.05 24.41
C LEU A 122 -9.17 5.92 25.86
N THR A 123 -10.08 5.59 26.76
CA THR A 123 -9.77 5.38 28.18
C THR A 123 -10.03 3.93 28.52
N LYS A 124 -8.97 3.21 28.92
CA LYS A 124 -9.06 1.81 29.36
C LYS A 124 -10.00 1.71 30.58
N VAL A 125 -10.87 0.71 30.57
CA VAL A 125 -11.87 0.43 31.62
C VAL A 125 -11.44 -0.77 32.47
#